data_AF-A0A1Q6ZRM4-F1
#
_entry.id   AF-A0A1Q6ZRM4-F1
#
_cell.length_a   1.000
_cell.length_b   1.000
_cell.length_c   1.000
_cell.angle_alpha   90.00
_cell.angle_beta   90.00
_cell.angle_gamma   90.00
#
_symmetry.space_group_name_H-M   'P 1'
#
loop_
_entity.id
_entity.type
_entity.pdbx_description
1 polymer ?
#
loop_
_entity_poly.entity_id
_entity_poly.type
_entity_poly.pdbx_seq_one_letter_code
_entity_poly.pdbx_strand_id
1 'polypeptide(L)'
;MDVTPHRASDHPPAAGETSTGGPTYVLSRWLFLRLLGLVYLIAFVSLALQVTGLVGEHGILPATAFLERTRALYGGAAYRLFPTVCWLGAGDGTLRLLCWGGGALALLVMAGVAQAPALALLWACYLSLSVVGQTFLWFQWDGLLLETGLLALLYAPTRWLPRRERERAPSGVIRWLVWLLLFKLMFLSGITKLVSGDPTWRHLTALDYHFWTQPLPPWTAWYAQQLPGRVHQGMTLGMFAIELGAPWLIFAPRRFPGLRVAACVLLVLGQLGIALTGNYGFFNLLAIVLCLALLDDATLRRVLPLRLAAGEAEPLWWRRVTATLAAVIAPLSALTFAREIGASLPGSRGPGDNPILHAAAPLRSVNGYGLFRVMTTERPEIVIEGSVDSVHWREYEFRWKPGGVTRRPGFVAPHQPRLDWQMWFAALDPEGGGPWLAGLVRGLLEGRPAVLSLLGANPFPDGAPRYVRLAY
;
A
#
# COMPACT_ATOMS: atom_id res chain seq x y z
N MET A 1 37.89 22.08 -73.69
CA MET A 1 36.85 23.11 -73.47
C MET A 1 35.53 22.38 -73.64
N ASP A 2 34.69 22.13 -72.65
CA ASP A 2 34.62 22.58 -71.26
C ASP A 2 34.03 21.47 -70.38
N VAL A 3 34.48 21.47 -69.13
CA VAL A 3 33.99 20.66 -68.01
C VAL A 3 32.75 21.33 -67.44
N THR A 4 31.67 20.58 -67.18
CA THR A 4 30.77 20.78 -66.01
C THR A 4 29.73 19.65 -65.92
N PRO A 5 29.68 18.90 -64.81
CA PRO A 5 28.55 18.06 -64.42
C PRO A 5 27.68 18.75 -63.34
N HIS A 6 26.50 18.15 -63.09
CA HIS A 6 25.55 18.40 -61.98
C HIS A 6 24.52 19.54 -62.09
N ARG A 7 23.24 19.12 -62.09
CA ARG A 7 22.24 19.61 -61.14
C ARG A 7 21.36 18.45 -60.70
N ALA A 8 21.72 17.85 -59.56
CA ALA A 8 20.78 17.08 -58.76
C ALA A 8 19.82 18.08 -58.12
N SER A 9 18.53 17.81 -58.21
CA SER A 9 17.48 18.56 -57.53
C SER A 9 17.58 18.33 -56.02
N ASP A 10 17.93 19.38 -55.28
CA ASP A 10 17.81 19.43 -53.82
C ASP A 10 16.33 19.36 -53.42
N HIS A 11 15.86 18.16 -53.12
CA HIS A 11 14.80 17.99 -52.13
C HIS A 11 15.48 17.86 -50.76
N PRO A 12 15.17 18.74 -49.78
CA PRO A 12 15.61 18.49 -48.42
C PRO A 12 15.03 17.13 -48.01
N PRO A 13 15.84 16.21 -47.46
CA PRO A 13 15.32 14.94 -46.99
C PRO A 13 14.24 15.25 -45.95
N ALA A 14 13.02 14.80 -46.23
CA ALA A 14 11.96 14.71 -45.24
C ALA A 14 12.58 14.13 -43.98
N ALA A 15 12.42 14.83 -42.85
CA ALA A 15 12.96 14.44 -41.56
C ALA A 15 12.55 12.98 -41.30
N GLY A 16 13.47 12.08 -41.64
CA GLY A 16 13.31 10.66 -41.44
C GLY A 16 13.24 10.48 -39.94
N GLU A 17 12.05 10.13 -39.47
CA GLU A 17 11.88 9.41 -38.22
C GLU A 17 12.70 8.12 -38.34
N THR A 18 14.00 8.22 -38.08
CA THR A 18 14.81 7.08 -37.69
C THR A 18 14.36 6.69 -36.30
N SER A 19 13.22 5.99 -36.20
CA SER A 19 12.73 5.39 -34.96
C SER A 19 13.54 4.13 -34.61
N THR A 20 14.87 4.21 -34.67
CA THR A 20 15.82 3.20 -34.18
C THR A 20 16.05 3.31 -32.67
N GLY A 21 15.23 4.10 -31.96
CA GLY A 21 15.23 4.19 -30.51
C GLY A 21 14.36 3.09 -29.89
N GLY A 22 14.93 2.31 -28.96
CA GLY A 22 14.16 1.37 -28.13
C GLY A 22 13.05 2.07 -27.32
N PRO A 23 12.14 1.30 -26.67
CA PRO A 23 10.97 1.87 -26.01
C PRO A 23 11.35 2.88 -24.91
N THR A 24 10.68 4.04 -24.93
CA THR A 24 10.81 5.13 -23.96
C THR A 24 9.72 5.04 -22.89
N TYR A 25 9.98 5.58 -21.68
CA TYR A 25 9.12 5.43 -20.49
C TYR A 25 8.96 6.76 -19.74
N VAL A 26 9.12 7.87 -20.44
CA VAL A 26 9.05 9.21 -19.84
C VAL A 26 7.62 9.52 -19.41
N LEU A 27 6.65 9.27 -20.28
CA LEU A 27 5.23 9.43 -19.99
C LEU A 27 4.78 8.45 -18.90
N SER A 28 5.29 7.22 -18.95
CA SER A 28 5.04 6.20 -17.92
C SER A 28 5.50 6.66 -16.53
N ARG A 29 6.76 7.13 -16.40
CA ARG A 29 7.24 7.72 -15.14
C ARG A 29 6.41 8.93 -14.72
N TRP A 30 6.14 9.85 -15.65
CA TRP A 30 5.40 11.07 -15.39
C TRP A 30 4.02 10.78 -14.77
N LEU A 31 3.32 9.77 -15.30
CA LEU A 31 2.01 9.33 -14.83
C LEU A 31 2.12 8.59 -13.50
N PHE A 32 3.06 7.65 -13.40
CA PHE A 32 3.34 6.87 -12.19
C PHE A 32 3.56 7.78 -10.96
N LEU A 33 4.44 8.77 -11.07
CA LEU A 33 4.76 9.66 -9.95
C LEU A 33 3.55 10.50 -9.52
N ARG A 34 2.73 10.98 -10.46
CA ARG A 34 1.54 11.80 -10.15
C ARG A 34 0.46 10.98 -9.48
N LEU A 35 0.20 9.78 -9.99
CA LEU A 35 -0.80 8.90 -9.39
C LEU A 35 -0.31 8.36 -8.04
N LEU A 36 0.99 8.16 -7.85
CA LEU A 36 1.55 7.87 -6.53
C LEU A 36 1.35 9.05 -5.56
N GLY A 37 1.51 10.29 -6.05
CA GLY A 37 1.13 11.49 -5.30
C GLY A 37 -0.34 11.46 -4.86
N LEU A 38 -1.26 11.07 -5.75
CA LEU A 38 -2.67 10.88 -5.39
C LEU A 38 -2.87 9.81 -4.31
N VAL A 39 -2.17 8.67 -4.40
CA VAL A 39 -2.21 7.62 -3.37
C VAL A 39 -1.72 8.15 -2.03
N TYR A 40 -0.59 8.88 -2.01
CA TYR A 40 -0.10 9.53 -0.79
C TYR A 40 -1.12 10.50 -0.20
N LEU A 41 -1.72 11.36 -1.04
CA LEU A 41 -2.73 12.30 -0.60
C LEU A 41 -3.90 11.58 0.07
N ILE A 42 -4.42 10.52 -0.55
CA ILE A 42 -5.48 9.68 0.01
C ILE A 42 -5.03 9.07 1.35
N ALA A 43 -3.85 8.46 1.40
CA ALA A 43 -3.34 7.81 2.60
C ALA A 43 -3.18 8.79 3.78
N PHE A 44 -2.62 9.97 3.52
CA PHE A 44 -2.41 11.01 4.52
C PHE A 44 -3.71 11.65 4.98
N VAL A 45 -4.62 12.00 4.08
CA VAL A 45 -5.94 12.56 4.45
C VAL A 45 -6.76 11.52 5.20
N SER A 46 -6.77 10.26 4.73
CA SER A 46 -7.41 9.15 5.41
C SER A 46 -6.91 9.00 6.85
N LEU A 47 -5.60 9.14 7.08
CA LEU A 47 -5.02 9.07 8.41
C LEU A 47 -5.30 10.33 9.24
N ALA A 48 -5.25 11.52 8.64
CA ALA A 48 -5.47 12.80 9.32
C ALA A 48 -6.81 12.84 10.08
N LEU A 49 -7.84 12.19 9.54
CA LEU A 49 -9.18 12.14 10.11
C LEU A 49 -9.30 11.27 11.39
N GLN A 50 -8.31 10.42 11.67
CA GLN A 50 -8.36 9.43 12.76
C GLN A 50 -7.10 9.43 13.64
N VAL A 51 -6.01 10.07 13.23
CA VAL A 51 -4.69 9.94 13.89
C VAL A 51 -4.71 10.30 15.37
N THR A 52 -5.45 11.34 15.78
CA THR A 52 -5.52 11.76 17.18
C THR A 52 -6.31 10.78 18.04
N GLY A 53 -7.37 10.17 17.49
CA GLY A 53 -8.10 9.12 18.19
C GLY A 53 -7.29 7.84 18.34
N LEU A 54 -6.46 7.51 17.34
CA LEU A 54 -5.66 6.29 17.35
C LEU A 54 -4.43 6.42 18.25
N VAL A 55 -3.61 7.46 18.05
CA VAL A 55 -2.28 7.60 18.66
C VAL A 55 -1.98 8.99 19.21
N GLY A 56 -2.97 9.88 19.26
CA GLY A 56 -2.84 11.17 19.94
C GLY A 56 -2.69 11.05 21.45
N GLU A 57 -2.51 12.19 22.12
CA GLU A 57 -2.26 12.26 23.57
C GLU A 57 -3.38 11.60 24.38
N HIS A 58 -4.62 11.76 23.92
CA HIS A 58 -5.82 11.15 24.50
C HIS A 58 -6.38 9.99 23.65
N GLY A 59 -5.59 9.47 22.70
CA GLY A 59 -5.97 8.37 21.83
C GLY A 59 -5.88 6.98 22.48
N ILE A 60 -6.10 5.94 21.67
CA ILE A 60 -6.06 4.52 22.08
C ILE A 60 -4.64 4.09 22.49
N LEU A 61 -3.64 4.44 21.67
CA LEU A 61 -2.22 4.13 21.90
C LEU A 61 -1.34 5.38 21.76
N PRO A 62 -1.25 6.24 22.79
CA PRO A 62 -0.53 7.51 22.71
C PRO A 62 0.92 7.37 22.24
N ALA A 63 1.29 8.11 21.19
CA ALA A 63 2.59 8.06 20.55
C ALA A 63 3.73 8.49 21.50
N THR A 64 3.51 9.54 22.30
CA THR A 64 4.48 10.02 23.30
C THR A 64 4.84 8.92 24.30
N ALA A 65 3.84 8.27 24.89
CA ALA A 65 4.05 7.18 25.85
C ALA A 65 4.71 5.95 25.21
N PHE A 66 4.51 5.72 23.91
CA PHE A 66 5.23 4.67 23.17
C PHE A 66 6.72 5.00 22.99
N LEU A 67 7.04 6.22 22.59
CA LEU A 67 8.43 6.67 22.40
C LEU A 67 9.21 6.73 23.72
N GLU A 68 8.58 7.19 24.80
CA GLU A 68 9.19 7.20 26.14
C GLU A 68 9.50 5.77 26.62
N ARG A 69 8.55 4.84 26.47
CA ARG A 69 8.75 3.44 26.84
C ARG A 69 9.85 2.78 26.01
N THR A 70 9.87 2.97 24.70
CA THR A 70 10.91 2.39 23.83
C THR A 70 12.29 2.98 24.13
N ARG A 71 12.38 4.28 24.43
CA ARG A 71 13.64 4.89 24.90
C ARG A 71 14.10 4.33 26.24
N ALA A 72 13.18 4.10 27.18
CA ALA A 72 13.51 3.49 28.47
C ALA A 72 14.02 2.05 28.31
N LEU A 73 13.45 1.27 27.39
CA LEU A 73 13.81 -0.14 27.16
C LEU A 73 15.10 -0.32 26.34
N TYR A 74 15.29 0.48 25.29
CA TYR A 74 16.38 0.28 24.32
C TYR A 74 17.47 1.36 24.38
N GLY A 75 17.33 2.38 25.23
CA GLY A 75 18.28 3.48 25.33
C GLY A 75 18.52 4.15 23.98
N GLY A 76 19.80 4.36 23.63
CA GLY A 76 20.20 4.95 22.35
C GLY A 76 19.84 4.09 21.12
N ALA A 77 19.65 2.78 21.28
CA ALA A 77 19.26 1.92 20.16
C ALA A 77 17.83 2.20 19.67
N ALA A 78 16.98 2.84 20.50
CA ALA A 78 15.61 3.20 20.14
C ALA A 78 15.54 4.03 18.85
N TYR A 79 16.47 4.97 18.64
CA TYR A 79 16.49 5.81 17.43
C TYR A 79 16.71 5.01 16.14
N ARG A 80 17.49 3.92 16.20
CA ARG A 80 17.73 3.03 15.06
C ARG A 80 16.58 2.05 14.84
N LEU A 81 16.02 1.52 15.93
CA LEU A 81 14.93 0.53 15.88
C LEU A 81 13.58 1.15 15.50
N PHE A 82 13.37 2.42 15.86
CA PHE A 82 12.16 3.18 15.61
C PHE A 82 12.50 4.53 14.96
N PRO A 83 12.95 4.54 13.68
CA PRO A 83 13.32 5.77 12.99
C PRO A 83 12.06 6.61 12.74
N THR A 84 11.93 7.74 13.44
CA THR A 84 10.80 8.65 13.29
C THR A 84 11.21 10.08 13.62
N VAL A 85 10.64 11.06 12.93
CA VAL A 85 10.81 12.48 13.30
C VAL A 85 10.08 12.83 14.60
N CYS A 86 9.16 11.96 15.06
CA CYS A 86 8.39 12.16 16.28
C CYS A 86 9.23 12.09 17.56
N TRP A 87 10.52 11.71 17.49
CA TRP A 87 11.46 11.88 18.58
C TRP A 87 11.65 13.35 19.00
N LEU A 88 11.37 14.29 18.09
CA LEU A 88 11.38 15.73 18.38
C LEU A 88 10.10 16.20 19.09
N GLY A 89 9.05 15.38 19.10
CA GLY A 89 7.75 15.65 19.69
C GLY A 89 6.66 14.83 19.01
N ALA A 90 5.77 14.21 19.81
CA ALA A 90 4.74 13.29 19.32
C ALA A 90 3.31 13.69 19.74
N GLY A 91 3.09 14.96 20.10
CA GLY A 91 1.78 15.48 20.45
C GLY A 91 0.85 15.64 19.24
N ASP A 92 -0.42 15.93 19.51
CA ASP A 92 -1.49 16.01 18.50
C ASP A 92 -1.18 17.00 17.37
N GLY A 93 -0.56 18.13 17.70
CA GLY A 93 -0.13 19.14 16.72
C GLY A 93 0.89 18.58 15.72
N THR A 94 1.90 17.84 16.20
CA THR A 94 2.91 17.22 15.33
C THR A 94 2.30 16.13 14.47
N LEU A 95 1.43 15.28 15.03
CA LEU A 95 0.76 14.22 14.27
C LEU A 95 -0.10 14.80 13.13
N ARG A 96 -0.86 15.87 13.40
CA ARG A 96 -1.64 16.59 12.39
C ARG A 96 -0.74 17.27 11.36
N LEU A 97 0.36 17.89 11.79
CA LEU A 97 1.33 18.52 10.89
C LEU A 97 1.94 17.50 9.93
N LEU A 98 2.31 16.32 10.41
CA LEU A 98 2.84 15.24 9.56
C LEU A 98 1.79 14.75 8.56
N CYS A 99 0.53 14.62 8.98
CA CYS A 99 -0.54 14.18 8.09
C CYS A 99 -0.86 15.23 7.00
N TRP A 100 -1.18 16.47 7.40
CA TRP A 100 -1.55 17.52 6.45
C TRP A 100 -0.35 18.03 5.64
N GLY A 101 0.83 18.09 6.25
CA GLY A 101 2.09 18.38 5.55
C GLY A 101 2.42 17.30 4.52
N GLY A 102 2.20 16.01 4.86
CA GLY A 102 2.25 14.91 3.90
C GLY A 102 1.25 15.11 2.75
N GLY A 103 0.01 15.50 3.04
CA GLY A 103 -0.97 15.86 2.01
C GLY A 103 -0.51 16.99 1.09
N ALA A 104 0.07 18.06 1.64
CA ALA A 104 0.61 19.17 0.85
C ALA A 104 1.80 18.76 -0.03
N LEU A 105 2.73 17.95 0.50
CA LEU A 105 3.85 17.39 -0.26
C LEU A 105 3.35 16.48 -1.39
N ALA A 106 2.27 15.73 -1.17
CA ALA A 106 1.66 14.88 -2.17
C ALA A 106 1.11 15.70 -3.35
N LEU A 107 0.49 16.86 -3.07
CA LEU A 107 0.06 17.81 -4.10
C LEU A 107 1.26 18.38 -4.90
N LEU A 108 2.42 18.62 -4.27
CA LEU A 108 3.62 19.04 -4.98
C LEU A 108 4.12 17.94 -5.94
N VAL A 109 4.10 16.67 -5.51
CA VAL A 109 4.46 15.53 -6.37
C VAL A 109 3.50 15.42 -7.56
N MET A 110 2.19 15.59 -7.33
CA MET A 110 1.18 15.63 -8.39
C MET A 110 1.39 16.79 -9.36
N ALA A 111 1.76 17.97 -8.86
CA ALA A 111 2.10 19.12 -9.68
C ALA A 111 3.42 18.92 -10.45
N GLY A 112 4.29 18.01 -9.99
CA GLY A 112 5.62 17.77 -10.55
C GLY A 112 6.69 18.73 -10.02
N VAL A 113 6.44 19.36 -8.88
CA VAL A 113 7.35 20.32 -8.23
C VAL A 113 8.24 19.60 -7.24
N ALA A 114 9.56 19.76 -7.41
CA ALA A 114 10.63 19.24 -6.56
C ALA A 114 10.40 17.78 -6.17
N GLN A 115 10.08 16.93 -7.16
CA GLN A 115 9.51 15.60 -6.90
C GLN A 115 10.43 14.72 -6.05
N ALA A 116 11.74 14.70 -6.31
CA ALA A 116 12.68 13.92 -5.50
C ALA A 116 12.69 14.34 -4.02
N PRO A 117 12.99 15.60 -3.64
CA PRO A 117 12.92 15.99 -2.23
C PRO A 117 11.51 15.90 -1.64
N ALA A 118 10.45 16.19 -2.41
CA ALA A 118 9.08 16.00 -1.93
C ALA A 118 8.77 14.54 -1.60
N LEU A 119 9.21 13.58 -2.43
CA LEU A 119 9.08 12.14 -2.17
C LEU A 119 9.92 11.68 -0.98
N ALA A 120 11.13 12.23 -0.80
CA ALA A 120 11.95 11.94 0.37
C ALA A 120 11.24 12.38 1.67
N LEU A 121 10.66 13.58 1.66
CA LEU A 121 9.88 14.09 2.80
C LEU A 121 8.59 13.29 3.02
N LEU A 122 7.85 12.95 1.95
CA LEU A 122 6.66 12.09 2.04
C LEU A 122 7.00 10.73 2.67
N TRP A 123 8.07 10.09 2.21
CA TRP A 123 8.54 8.83 2.75
C TRP A 123 8.91 8.96 4.22
N ALA A 124 9.65 10.01 4.60
CA ALA A 124 10.04 10.25 5.99
C ALA A 124 8.82 10.52 6.90
N CYS A 125 7.86 11.33 6.45
CA CYS A 125 6.61 11.60 7.17
C CYS A 125 5.80 10.31 7.34
N TYR A 126 5.63 9.52 6.27
CA TYR A 126 4.85 8.29 6.33
C TYR A 126 5.53 7.22 7.18
N LEU A 127 6.87 7.10 7.12
CA LEU A 127 7.64 6.20 7.98
C LEU A 127 7.47 6.60 9.45
N SER A 128 7.56 7.90 9.73
CA SER A 128 7.42 8.44 11.08
C SER A 128 6.05 8.13 11.69
N LEU A 129 4.99 8.36 10.91
CA LEU A 129 3.61 8.01 11.30
C LEU A 129 3.43 6.50 11.40
N SER A 130 4.02 5.72 10.51
CA SER A 130 3.96 4.25 10.57
C SER A 130 4.61 3.69 11.83
N VAL A 131 5.72 4.28 12.27
CA VAL A 131 6.43 3.90 13.49
C VAL A 131 5.57 4.16 14.73
N VAL A 132 5.09 5.40 14.92
CA VAL A 132 4.30 5.77 16.11
C VAL A 132 2.86 5.26 16.07
N GLY A 133 2.36 4.99 14.86
CA GLY A 133 1.06 4.39 14.58
C GLY A 133 0.89 2.96 15.07
N GLN A 134 2.00 2.28 15.39
CA GLN A 134 2.03 0.94 15.96
C GLN A 134 1.15 -0.02 15.14
N THR A 135 0.25 -0.75 15.80
CA THR A 135 -0.63 -1.74 15.18
C THR A 135 -1.56 -1.14 14.12
N PHE A 136 -1.99 0.13 14.28
CA PHE A 136 -2.90 0.78 13.35
C PHE A 136 -2.26 1.16 12.01
N LEU A 137 -0.92 1.12 11.90
CA LEU A 137 -0.16 1.38 10.66
C LEU A 137 0.78 0.22 10.29
N TRP A 138 0.40 -1.01 10.69
CA TRP A 138 1.16 -2.23 10.38
C TRP A 138 0.49 -3.06 9.27
N PHE A 139 -0.22 -2.42 8.35
CA PHE A 139 -0.86 -3.13 7.25
C PHE A 139 0.07 -3.29 6.03
N GLN A 140 -0.18 -4.31 5.20
CA GLN A 140 0.65 -4.57 4.02
C GLN A 140 0.66 -3.41 3.02
N TRP A 141 -0.41 -2.62 2.92
CA TRP A 141 -0.44 -1.43 2.07
C TRP A 141 0.37 -0.26 2.63
N ASP A 142 0.53 -0.16 3.95
CA ASP A 142 1.43 0.83 4.57
C ASP A 142 2.89 0.50 4.20
N GLY A 143 3.27 -0.78 4.30
CA GLY A 143 4.57 -1.28 3.85
C GLY A 143 4.80 -1.13 2.34
N LEU A 144 3.78 -1.43 1.52
CA LEU A 144 3.85 -1.26 0.07
C LEU A 144 4.02 0.22 -0.32
N LEU A 145 3.37 1.15 0.39
CA LEU A 145 3.52 2.58 0.14
C LEU A 145 4.91 3.09 0.50
N LEU A 146 5.52 2.60 1.59
CA LEU A 146 6.90 2.93 1.96
C LEU A 146 7.90 2.38 0.94
N GLU A 147 7.75 1.13 0.53
CA GLU A 147 8.61 0.50 -0.48
C GLU A 147 8.47 1.20 -1.85
N THR A 148 7.23 1.49 -2.28
CA THR A 148 6.95 2.21 -3.53
C THR A 148 7.47 3.65 -3.46
N GLY A 149 7.31 4.32 -2.33
CA GLY A 149 7.82 5.68 -2.08
C GLY A 149 9.33 5.78 -2.19
N LEU A 150 10.06 4.84 -1.59
CA LEU A 150 11.52 4.76 -1.68
C LEU A 150 11.96 4.55 -3.14
N LEU A 151 11.33 3.62 -3.86
CA LEU A 151 11.64 3.41 -5.28
C LEU A 151 11.29 4.63 -6.14
N ALA A 152 10.16 5.29 -5.85
CA ALA A 152 9.73 6.49 -6.56
C ALA A 152 10.69 7.66 -6.34
N LEU A 153 11.21 7.84 -5.12
CA LEU A 153 12.27 8.82 -4.82
C LEU A 153 13.49 8.61 -5.73
N LEU A 154 13.94 7.36 -5.88
CA LEU A 154 15.07 7.01 -6.73
C LEU A 154 14.75 7.11 -8.23
N TYR A 155 13.47 6.98 -8.58
CA TYR A 155 12.99 7.03 -9.95
C TYR A 155 12.73 8.44 -10.46
N ALA A 156 12.36 9.35 -9.55
CA ALA A 156 11.97 10.71 -9.83
C ALA A 156 13.07 11.51 -10.54
N PRO A 157 12.69 12.45 -11.43
CA PRO A 157 13.65 13.36 -12.02
C PRO A 157 14.30 14.24 -10.94
N THR A 158 15.62 14.47 -11.02
CA THR A 158 16.32 15.34 -10.05
C THR A 158 16.09 16.84 -10.30
N ARG A 159 15.27 17.20 -11.29
CA ARG A 159 14.90 18.60 -11.57
C ARG A 159 13.82 19.08 -10.62
N TRP A 160 13.90 20.36 -10.27
CA TRP A 160 13.00 20.98 -9.29
C TRP A 160 11.68 21.45 -9.89
N LEU A 161 11.67 21.88 -11.14
CA LEU A 161 10.45 22.35 -11.81
C LEU A 161 10.13 21.46 -13.01
N PRO A 162 8.83 21.16 -13.23
CA PRO A 162 8.42 20.37 -14.37
C PRO A 162 8.61 21.18 -15.65
N ARG A 163 9.08 20.52 -16.71
CA ARG A 163 9.05 21.07 -18.07
C ARG A 163 7.93 20.36 -18.83
N ARG A 164 7.15 21.14 -19.59
CA ARG A 164 5.96 20.62 -20.30
C ARG A 164 6.30 19.71 -21.49
N GLU A 165 7.49 19.86 -22.06
CA GLU A 165 7.85 19.21 -23.34
C GLU A 165 8.94 18.16 -23.21
N ARG A 166 9.86 18.31 -22.26
CA ARG A 166 11.04 17.43 -22.10
C ARG A 166 11.31 17.12 -20.64
N GLU A 167 11.42 15.83 -20.34
CA GLU A 167 11.80 15.35 -19.01
C GLU A 167 13.00 14.42 -19.11
N ARG A 168 13.82 14.33 -18.05
CA ARG A 168 15.04 13.51 -18.10
C ARG A 168 14.74 12.04 -18.36
N ALA A 169 15.61 11.33 -19.06
CA ALA A 169 15.38 9.92 -19.34
C ALA A 169 15.31 9.10 -18.02
N PRO A 170 14.27 8.27 -17.82
CA PRO A 170 14.09 7.49 -16.60
C PRO A 170 15.16 6.40 -16.45
N SER A 171 15.57 6.12 -15.21
CA SER A 171 16.54 5.06 -14.91
C SER A 171 15.96 3.68 -15.22
N GLY A 172 16.64 2.94 -16.11
CA GLY A 172 16.26 1.57 -16.44
C GLY A 172 16.39 0.60 -15.25
N VAL A 173 17.37 0.83 -14.37
CA VAL A 173 17.63 0.00 -13.19
C VAL A 173 16.50 0.13 -12.16
N ILE A 174 16.11 1.37 -11.83
CA ILE A 174 15.02 1.60 -10.87
C ILE A 174 13.67 1.16 -11.46
N ARG A 175 13.45 1.35 -12.78
CA ARG A 175 12.26 0.79 -13.44
C ARG A 175 12.18 -0.73 -13.25
N TRP A 176 13.29 -1.44 -13.36
CA TRP A 176 13.36 -2.88 -13.09
C TRP A 176 13.04 -3.23 -11.63
N LEU A 177 13.45 -2.41 -10.66
CA LEU A 177 13.04 -2.61 -9.26
C LEU A 177 11.55 -2.39 -9.05
N VAL A 178 10.94 -1.40 -9.71
CA VAL A 178 9.47 -1.21 -9.67
C VAL A 178 8.76 -2.43 -10.27
N TRP A 179 9.27 -2.98 -11.37
CA TRP A 179 8.75 -4.22 -11.96
C TRP A 179 8.94 -5.41 -11.02
N LEU A 180 10.09 -5.52 -10.35
CA LEU A 180 10.37 -6.55 -9.36
C LEU A 180 9.44 -6.44 -8.14
N LEU A 181 9.14 -5.21 -7.69
CA LEU A 181 8.18 -4.97 -6.62
C LEU A 181 6.78 -5.43 -7.02
N LEU A 182 6.31 -5.06 -8.22
CA LEU A 182 5.02 -5.52 -8.74
C LEU A 182 4.96 -7.04 -8.86
N PHE A 183 6.03 -7.66 -9.39
CA PHE A 183 6.15 -9.11 -9.45
C PHE A 183 6.08 -9.72 -8.05
N LYS A 184 6.89 -9.22 -7.11
CA LYS A 184 6.92 -9.69 -5.72
C LYS A 184 5.53 -9.58 -5.08
N LEU A 185 4.85 -8.44 -5.23
CA LEU A 185 3.52 -8.22 -4.69
C LEU A 185 2.52 -9.25 -5.20
N MET A 186 2.40 -9.38 -6.52
CA MET A 186 1.38 -10.23 -7.14
C MET A 186 1.70 -11.71 -6.94
N PHE A 187 2.95 -12.10 -7.19
CA PHE A 187 3.37 -13.49 -7.08
C PHE A 187 3.32 -13.98 -5.63
N LEU A 188 3.78 -13.18 -4.65
CA LEU A 188 3.67 -13.57 -3.24
C LEU A 188 2.21 -13.66 -2.78
N SER A 189 1.33 -12.80 -3.30
CA SER A 189 -0.11 -12.88 -3.00
C SER A 189 -0.71 -14.22 -3.44
N GLY A 190 -0.30 -14.77 -4.59
CA GLY A 190 -0.77 -16.07 -5.06
C GLY A 190 -0.06 -17.27 -4.43
N ILE A 191 1.28 -17.26 -4.38
CA ILE A 191 2.05 -18.45 -4.01
C ILE A 191 1.87 -18.80 -2.54
N THR A 192 1.76 -17.80 -1.67
CA THR A 192 1.57 -18.00 -0.23
C THR A 192 0.25 -18.71 0.09
N LYS A 193 -0.80 -18.51 -0.71
CA LYS A 193 -2.07 -19.24 -0.63
C LYS A 193 -1.93 -20.72 -0.99
N LEU A 194 -1.06 -21.06 -1.95
CA LEU A 194 -0.82 -22.46 -2.33
C LEU A 194 0.08 -23.17 -1.33
N VAL A 195 1.15 -22.51 -0.89
CA VAL A 195 2.14 -23.11 0.01
C VAL A 195 1.69 -23.14 1.47
N SER A 196 0.69 -22.34 1.88
CA SER A 196 0.10 -22.36 3.24
C SER A 196 -0.42 -23.73 3.66
N GLY A 197 -0.78 -24.57 2.70
CA GLY A 197 -1.40 -25.86 2.96
C GLY A 197 -2.87 -25.81 3.33
N ASP A 198 -3.48 -24.62 3.30
CA ASP A 198 -4.90 -24.44 3.56
C ASP A 198 -5.76 -25.23 2.54
N PRO A 199 -6.66 -26.11 3.01
CA PRO A 199 -7.51 -26.93 2.15
C PRO A 199 -8.43 -26.09 1.25
N THR A 200 -8.90 -24.92 1.70
CA THR A 200 -9.85 -24.12 0.92
C THR A 200 -9.23 -23.59 -0.38
N TRP A 201 -7.96 -23.15 -0.33
CA TRP A 201 -7.21 -22.76 -1.52
C TRP A 201 -6.93 -23.94 -2.44
N ARG A 202 -6.55 -25.10 -1.88
CA ARG A 202 -6.27 -26.32 -2.65
C ARG A 202 -7.49 -26.87 -3.37
N HIS A 203 -8.66 -26.77 -2.75
CA HIS A 203 -9.93 -27.25 -3.32
C HIS A 203 -10.71 -26.16 -4.08
N LEU A 204 -10.11 -24.97 -4.27
CA LEU A 204 -10.69 -23.82 -4.97
C LEU A 204 -11.97 -23.24 -4.35
N THR A 205 -12.26 -23.56 -3.09
CA THR A 205 -13.46 -23.14 -2.34
C THR A 205 -13.22 -21.92 -1.45
N ALA A 206 -12.01 -21.35 -1.42
CA ALA A 206 -11.68 -20.21 -0.58
C ALA A 206 -12.61 -18.99 -0.80
N LEU A 207 -13.05 -18.75 -2.04
CA LEU A 207 -13.99 -17.67 -2.36
C LEU A 207 -15.44 -17.95 -1.94
N ASP A 208 -15.77 -19.17 -1.50
CA ASP A 208 -17.07 -19.44 -0.85
C ASP A 208 -17.17 -18.75 0.52
N TYR A 209 -16.02 -18.37 1.10
CA TYR A 209 -15.93 -17.71 2.41
C TYR A 209 -15.50 -16.25 2.31
N HIS A 210 -14.52 -15.96 1.44
CA HIS A 210 -13.81 -14.70 1.40
C HIS A 210 -14.71 -13.45 1.39
N PHE A 211 -15.79 -13.46 0.59
CA PHE A 211 -16.59 -12.25 0.38
C PHE A 211 -17.30 -11.77 1.64
N TRP A 212 -17.67 -12.68 2.55
CA TRP A 212 -18.33 -12.31 3.80
C TRP A 212 -17.36 -12.31 4.99
N THR A 213 -16.33 -13.16 5.00
CA THR A 213 -15.38 -13.26 6.12
C THR A 213 -14.27 -12.21 6.12
N GLN A 214 -14.06 -11.49 5.01
CA GLN A 214 -13.08 -10.40 4.93
C GLN A 214 -13.33 -9.27 5.96
N PRO A 215 -12.33 -8.39 6.20
CA PRO A 215 -12.41 -7.40 7.27
C PRO A 215 -13.58 -6.42 7.12
N LEU A 216 -13.67 -5.72 5.99
CA LEU A 216 -14.75 -4.78 5.68
C LEU A 216 -15.37 -5.11 4.32
N PRO A 217 -16.32 -6.06 4.25
CA PRO A 217 -17.00 -6.39 3.01
C PRO A 217 -17.86 -5.20 2.54
N PRO A 218 -17.75 -4.74 1.27
CA PRO A 218 -18.70 -3.80 0.70
C PRO A 218 -20.02 -4.48 0.37
N TRP A 219 -21.06 -3.69 0.13
CA TRP A 219 -22.36 -4.24 -0.31
C TRP A 219 -22.29 -5.04 -1.61
N THR A 220 -21.32 -4.76 -2.48
CA THR A 220 -21.07 -5.51 -3.72
C THR A 220 -20.60 -6.94 -3.44
N ALA A 221 -19.86 -7.16 -2.35
CA ALA A 221 -19.39 -8.49 -1.94
C ALA A 221 -20.56 -9.42 -1.62
N TRP A 222 -21.69 -8.88 -1.14
CA TRP A 222 -22.90 -9.66 -0.91
C TRP A 222 -23.40 -10.32 -2.21
N TYR A 223 -23.42 -9.57 -3.32
CA TYR A 223 -23.82 -10.12 -4.62
C TYR A 223 -22.82 -11.13 -5.15
N ALA A 224 -21.52 -10.88 -4.97
CA ALA A 224 -20.48 -11.84 -5.34
C ALA A 224 -20.67 -13.16 -4.57
N GLN A 225 -20.96 -13.08 -3.27
CA GLN A 225 -21.23 -14.25 -2.42
C GLN A 225 -22.45 -15.07 -2.85
N GLN A 226 -23.45 -14.46 -3.49
CA GLN A 226 -24.65 -15.19 -3.94
C GLN A 226 -24.39 -16.06 -5.19
N LEU A 227 -23.20 -15.97 -5.81
CA LEU A 227 -22.89 -16.74 -6.99
C LEU A 227 -22.76 -18.24 -6.65
N PRO A 228 -23.11 -19.16 -7.58
CA PRO A 228 -22.96 -20.58 -7.34
C PRO A 228 -21.49 -20.97 -7.11
N GLY A 229 -21.23 -22.01 -6.29
CA GLY A 229 -19.86 -22.43 -5.96
C GLY A 229 -18.97 -22.75 -7.18
N ARG A 230 -19.53 -23.20 -8.31
CA ARG A 230 -18.76 -23.38 -9.56
C ARG A 230 -18.20 -22.06 -10.10
N VAL A 231 -18.93 -20.96 -9.95
CA VAL A 231 -18.47 -19.62 -10.32
C VAL A 231 -17.35 -19.18 -9.36
N HIS A 232 -17.50 -19.40 -8.06
CA HIS A 232 -16.44 -19.12 -7.09
C HIS A 232 -15.16 -19.92 -7.38
N GLN A 233 -15.26 -21.21 -7.71
CA GLN A 233 -14.12 -22.02 -8.14
C GLN A 233 -13.43 -21.44 -9.38
N GLY A 234 -14.22 -21.02 -10.37
CA GLY A 234 -13.71 -20.34 -11.57
C GLY A 234 -13.03 -19.00 -11.24
N MET A 235 -13.59 -18.21 -10.32
CA MET A 235 -13.00 -16.97 -9.83
C MET A 235 -11.68 -17.24 -9.09
N THR A 236 -11.60 -18.29 -8.26
CA THR A 236 -10.38 -18.70 -7.55
C THR A 236 -9.29 -19.10 -8.54
N LEU A 237 -9.64 -19.88 -9.58
CA LEU A 237 -8.70 -20.25 -10.63
C LEU A 237 -8.23 -19.03 -11.44
N GLY A 238 -9.15 -18.13 -11.80
CA GLY A 238 -8.83 -16.88 -12.49
C GLY A 238 -7.91 -15.97 -11.67
N MET A 239 -8.17 -15.86 -10.36
CA MET A 239 -7.30 -15.18 -9.42
C MET A 239 -5.90 -15.81 -9.41
N PHE A 240 -5.77 -17.14 -9.32
CA PHE A 240 -4.45 -17.78 -9.40
C PHE A 240 -3.75 -17.55 -10.74
N ALA A 241 -4.47 -17.58 -11.86
CA ALA A 241 -3.89 -17.27 -13.17
C ALA A 241 -3.35 -15.82 -13.22
N ILE A 242 -4.05 -14.86 -12.61
CA ILE A 242 -3.64 -13.46 -12.54
C ILE A 242 -2.51 -13.26 -11.52
N GLU A 243 -2.56 -13.86 -10.35
CA GLU A 243 -1.56 -13.67 -9.28
C GLU A 243 -0.28 -14.47 -9.50
N LEU A 244 -0.33 -15.63 -10.17
CA LEU A 244 0.83 -16.50 -10.40
C LEU A 244 1.32 -16.51 -11.84
N GLY A 245 0.40 -16.42 -12.81
CA GLY A 245 0.73 -16.49 -14.24
C GLY A 245 1.11 -15.13 -14.82
N ALA A 246 0.22 -14.14 -14.69
CA ALA A 246 0.41 -12.81 -15.27
C ALA A 246 1.72 -12.09 -14.85
N PRO A 247 2.26 -12.24 -13.63
CA PRO A 247 3.50 -11.56 -13.25
C PRO A 247 4.71 -11.99 -14.10
N TRP A 248 4.77 -13.22 -14.60
CA TRP A 248 5.86 -13.65 -15.49
C TRP A 248 5.89 -12.89 -16.80
N LEU A 249 4.73 -12.42 -17.27
CA LEU A 249 4.60 -11.62 -18.49
C LEU A 249 5.24 -10.23 -18.35
N ILE A 250 5.49 -9.75 -17.13
CA ILE A 250 6.23 -8.50 -16.86
C ILE A 250 7.63 -8.54 -17.49
N PHE A 251 8.28 -9.70 -17.42
CA PHE A 251 9.65 -9.89 -17.89
C PHE A 251 9.73 -10.38 -19.35
N ALA A 252 8.62 -10.25 -20.09
CA ALA A 252 8.59 -10.66 -21.49
C ALA A 252 9.69 -9.95 -22.32
N PRO A 253 10.35 -10.67 -23.25
CA PRO A 253 11.39 -10.09 -24.10
C PRO A 253 10.90 -8.88 -24.89
N ARG A 254 11.80 -7.93 -25.18
CA ARG A 254 11.48 -6.68 -25.90
C ARG A 254 10.79 -6.88 -27.26
N ARG A 255 11.00 -8.03 -27.90
CA ARG A 255 10.35 -8.42 -29.17
C ARG A 255 8.83 -8.64 -29.05
N PHE A 256 8.32 -8.88 -27.83
CA PHE A 256 6.90 -9.12 -27.56
C PHE A 256 6.33 -8.09 -26.57
N PRO A 257 6.30 -6.80 -26.93
CA PRO A 257 5.81 -5.75 -26.03
C PRO A 257 4.34 -5.95 -25.61
N GLY A 258 3.54 -6.59 -26.47
CA GLY A 258 2.13 -6.90 -26.19
C GLY A 258 1.91 -7.79 -24.96
N LEU A 259 2.88 -8.65 -24.60
CA LEU A 259 2.77 -9.48 -23.39
C LEU A 259 2.83 -8.66 -22.11
N ARG A 260 3.60 -7.57 -22.08
CA ARG A 260 3.63 -6.66 -20.92
C ARG A 260 2.37 -5.83 -20.82
N VAL A 261 1.78 -5.47 -21.96
CA VAL A 261 0.46 -4.82 -21.98
C VAL A 261 -0.60 -5.79 -21.46
N ALA A 262 -0.58 -7.06 -21.88
CA ALA A 262 -1.46 -8.10 -21.35
C ALA A 262 -1.27 -8.29 -19.84
N ALA A 263 -0.02 -8.31 -19.35
CA ALA A 263 0.29 -8.34 -17.92
C ALA A 263 -0.38 -7.16 -17.20
N CYS A 264 -0.17 -5.93 -17.69
CA CYS A 264 -0.77 -4.73 -17.12
C CYS A 264 -2.29 -4.83 -17.06
N VAL A 265 -2.94 -5.21 -18.17
CA VAL A 265 -4.41 -5.35 -18.24
C VAL A 265 -4.92 -6.40 -17.26
N LEU A 266 -4.34 -7.61 -17.25
CA LEU A 266 -4.77 -8.69 -16.37
C LEU A 266 -4.61 -8.31 -14.88
N LEU A 267 -3.47 -7.70 -14.53
CA LEU A 267 -3.21 -7.27 -13.16
C LEU A 267 -4.16 -6.14 -12.74
N VAL A 268 -4.41 -5.15 -13.60
CA VAL A 268 -5.38 -4.08 -13.34
C VAL A 268 -6.80 -4.62 -13.17
N LEU A 269 -7.24 -5.52 -14.06
CA LEU A 269 -8.55 -6.16 -13.95
C LEU A 269 -8.69 -6.96 -12.65
N GLY A 270 -7.64 -7.70 -12.25
CA GLY A 270 -7.61 -8.39 -10.96
C GLY A 270 -7.75 -7.42 -9.78
N GLN A 271 -6.98 -6.33 -9.78
CA GLN A 271 -7.05 -5.31 -8.72
C GLN A 271 -8.41 -4.60 -8.67
N LEU A 272 -9.03 -4.34 -9.82
CA LEU A 272 -10.38 -3.79 -9.89
C LEU A 272 -11.40 -4.78 -9.34
N GLY A 273 -11.33 -6.05 -9.71
CA GLY A 273 -12.18 -7.10 -9.15
C GLY A 273 -12.10 -7.15 -7.62
N ILE A 274 -10.88 -7.16 -7.07
CA ILE A 274 -10.64 -7.14 -5.63
C ILE A 274 -11.22 -5.86 -4.99
N ALA A 275 -11.00 -4.69 -5.59
CA ALA A 275 -11.53 -3.41 -5.08
C ALA A 275 -13.06 -3.35 -5.14
N LEU A 276 -13.67 -3.96 -6.15
CA LEU A 276 -15.12 -4.06 -6.30
C LEU A 276 -15.73 -4.97 -5.25
N THR A 277 -15.00 -5.97 -4.74
CA THR A 277 -15.53 -6.94 -3.77
C THR A 277 -14.95 -6.80 -2.36
N GLY A 278 -14.10 -5.82 -2.08
CA GLY A 278 -13.47 -5.63 -0.77
C GLY A 278 -12.94 -4.22 -0.56
N ASN A 279 -12.94 -3.73 0.69
CA ASN A 279 -12.51 -2.37 1.01
C ASN A 279 -11.04 -2.28 1.48
N TYR A 280 -10.04 -2.45 0.61
CA TYR A 280 -8.63 -2.47 1.01
C TYR A 280 -7.95 -1.08 1.08
N GLY A 281 -8.69 -0.05 1.51
CA GLY A 281 -8.21 1.32 1.56
C GLY A 281 -7.63 1.77 0.21
N PHE A 282 -6.37 2.24 0.22
CA PHE A 282 -5.67 2.68 -0.99
C PHE A 282 -4.82 1.58 -1.67
N PHE A 283 -4.88 0.33 -1.19
CA PHE A 283 -4.05 -0.78 -1.67
C PHE A 283 -4.23 -1.07 -3.16
N ASN A 284 -5.48 -1.30 -3.61
CA ASN A 284 -5.74 -1.67 -4.99
C ASN A 284 -5.35 -0.54 -5.96
N LEU A 285 -5.60 0.71 -5.55
CA LEU A 285 -5.16 1.88 -6.31
C LEU A 285 -3.63 1.90 -6.44
N LEU A 286 -2.90 1.69 -5.36
CA LEU A 286 -1.42 1.62 -5.37
C LEU A 286 -0.89 0.50 -6.27
N ALA A 287 -1.51 -0.68 -6.23
CA ALA A 287 -1.15 -1.80 -7.10
C ALA A 287 -1.42 -1.48 -8.59
N ILE A 288 -2.54 -0.82 -8.90
CA ILE A 288 -2.86 -0.35 -10.26
C ILE A 288 -1.81 0.68 -10.73
N VAL A 289 -1.40 1.61 -9.86
CA VAL A 289 -0.35 2.59 -10.18
C VAL A 289 0.97 1.91 -10.52
N LEU A 290 1.36 0.85 -9.79
CA LEU A 290 2.54 0.04 -10.12
C LEU A 290 2.41 -0.64 -11.49
N CYS A 291 1.23 -1.11 -11.87
CA CYS A 291 0.99 -1.73 -13.18
C CYS A 291 1.25 -0.77 -14.34
N LEU A 292 1.00 0.54 -14.17
CA LEU A 292 1.22 1.54 -15.21
C LEU A 292 2.71 1.72 -15.57
N ALA A 293 3.62 1.36 -14.65
CA ALA A 293 5.06 1.38 -14.91
C ALA A 293 5.51 0.33 -15.95
N LEU A 294 4.64 -0.62 -16.30
CA LEU A 294 4.89 -1.62 -17.35
C LEU A 294 4.73 -1.06 -18.76
N LEU A 295 3.89 -0.04 -18.92
CA LEU A 295 3.52 0.51 -20.23
C LEU A 295 4.61 1.47 -20.72
N ASP A 296 4.99 1.34 -21.99
CA ASP A 296 5.88 2.29 -22.64
C ASP A 296 5.12 3.50 -23.18
N ASP A 297 5.86 4.54 -23.56
CA ASP A 297 5.28 5.80 -24.03
C ASP A 297 4.46 5.60 -25.31
N ALA A 298 4.84 4.65 -26.18
CA ALA A 298 4.10 4.34 -27.39
C ALA A 298 2.70 3.77 -27.09
N THR A 299 2.60 2.89 -26.09
CA THR A 299 1.32 2.34 -25.65
C THR A 299 0.47 3.41 -24.96
N LEU A 300 1.05 4.18 -24.04
CA LEU A 300 0.32 5.21 -23.29
C LEU A 300 -0.22 6.33 -24.19
N ARG A 301 0.52 6.73 -25.23
CA ARG A 301 0.08 7.77 -26.18
C ARG A 301 -1.19 7.43 -26.94
N ARG A 302 -1.57 6.15 -27.03
CA ARG A 302 -2.84 5.73 -27.64
C ARG A 302 -4.06 6.13 -26.81
N VAL A 303 -3.87 6.28 -25.49
CA VAL A 303 -4.94 6.60 -24.53
C VAL A 303 -4.82 8.04 -24.05
N LEU A 304 -3.60 8.55 -23.87
CA LEU A 304 -3.33 9.89 -23.36
C LEU A 304 -2.52 10.69 -24.40
N PRO A 305 -3.13 11.67 -25.09
CA PRO A 305 -2.49 12.42 -26.17
C PRO A 305 -1.46 13.47 -25.68
N LEU A 306 -0.73 13.17 -24.61
CA LEU A 306 0.35 14.01 -24.09
C LEU A 306 1.67 13.66 -24.77
N ARG A 307 2.33 14.67 -25.34
CA ARG A 307 3.65 14.54 -25.96
C ARG A 307 4.73 15.03 -25.00
N LEU A 308 5.33 14.08 -24.28
CA LEU A 308 6.53 14.30 -23.47
C LEU A 308 7.70 13.58 -24.13
N ALA A 309 8.74 14.33 -24.46
CA ALA A 309 9.95 13.81 -25.07
C ALA A 309 11.01 13.47 -24.01
N ALA A 310 11.80 12.43 -24.29
CA ALA A 310 12.99 12.12 -23.52
C ALA A 310 14.03 13.23 -23.71
N GLY A 311 14.37 13.89 -22.61
CA GLY A 311 15.53 14.77 -22.51
C GLY A 311 16.79 13.99 -22.13
N GLU A 312 17.79 14.73 -21.68
CA GLU A 312 19.07 14.19 -21.22
C GLU A 312 18.90 13.14 -20.11
N ALA A 313 19.87 12.21 -20.04
CA ALA A 313 19.96 11.27 -18.93
C ALA A 313 20.17 11.99 -17.59
N GLU A 314 19.90 11.30 -16.49
CA GLU A 314 20.26 11.80 -15.16
C GLU A 314 21.78 11.97 -15.01
N PRO A 315 22.24 12.92 -14.18
CA PRO A 315 23.65 13.14 -13.89
C PRO A 315 24.34 11.85 -13.44
N LEU A 316 25.62 11.71 -13.78
CA LEU A 316 26.38 10.49 -13.52
C LEU A 316 26.41 10.10 -12.03
N TRP A 317 26.53 11.07 -11.13
CA TRP A 317 26.53 10.83 -9.69
C TRP A 317 25.19 10.20 -9.22
N TRP A 318 24.05 10.69 -9.72
CA TRP A 318 22.73 10.15 -9.38
C TRP A 318 22.53 8.75 -9.96
N ARG A 319 23.02 8.52 -11.19
CA ARG A 319 23.03 7.18 -11.80
C ARG A 319 23.86 6.17 -10.99
N ARG A 320 24.99 6.60 -10.41
CA ARG A 320 25.80 5.76 -9.51
C ARG A 320 25.06 5.48 -8.20
N VAL A 321 24.50 6.51 -7.55
CA VAL A 321 23.70 6.35 -6.32
C VAL A 321 22.54 5.37 -6.53
N THR A 322 21.75 5.56 -7.59
CA THR A 322 20.61 4.68 -7.90
C THR A 322 21.05 3.26 -8.23
N ALA A 323 22.18 3.06 -8.92
CA ALA A 323 22.72 1.73 -9.18
C ALA A 323 23.23 1.04 -7.89
N THR A 324 23.94 1.76 -7.02
CA THR A 324 24.42 1.23 -5.74
C THR A 324 23.27 0.84 -4.82
N LEU A 325 22.26 1.71 -4.67
CA LEU A 325 21.08 1.40 -3.86
C LEU A 325 20.29 0.24 -4.46
N ALA A 326 20.19 0.13 -5.79
CA ALA A 326 19.55 -1.00 -6.43
C ALA A 326 20.27 -2.33 -6.14
N ALA A 327 21.61 -2.32 -6.10
CA ALA A 327 22.41 -3.49 -5.75
C ALA A 327 22.21 -3.94 -4.29
N VAL A 328 21.70 -3.07 -3.41
CA VAL A 328 21.33 -3.40 -2.03
C VAL A 328 19.86 -3.82 -1.93
N ILE A 329 18.95 -3.07 -2.56
CA ILE A 329 17.51 -3.32 -2.48
C ILE A 329 17.13 -4.65 -3.15
N ALA A 330 17.71 -5.00 -4.30
CA ALA A 330 17.34 -6.22 -5.00
C ALA A 330 17.64 -7.51 -4.19
N PRO A 331 18.84 -7.70 -3.60
CA PRO A 331 19.09 -8.86 -2.72
C PRO A 331 18.20 -8.87 -1.48
N LEU A 332 17.97 -7.72 -0.83
CA LEU A 332 17.05 -7.65 0.32
C LEU A 332 15.62 -8.05 -0.10
N SER A 333 15.17 -7.60 -1.28
CA SER A 333 13.87 -7.98 -1.83
C SER A 333 13.80 -9.48 -2.15
N ALA A 334 14.88 -10.09 -2.63
CA ALA A 334 14.94 -11.54 -2.86
C ALA A 334 14.92 -12.33 -1.54
N LEU A 335 15.66 -11.88 -0.53
CA LEU A 335 15.67 -12.48 0.81
C LEU A 335 14.30 -12.41 1.48
N THR A 336 13.63 -11.26 1.41
CA THR A 336 12.26 -11.11 1.93
C THR A 336 11.25 -11.95 1.17
N PHE A 337 11.38 -12.06 -0.16
CA PHE A 337 10.58 -12.97 -0.98
C PHE A 337 10.73 -14.43 -0.55
N ALA A 338 11.97 -14.92 -0.40
CA ALA A 338 12.23 -16.28 0.05
C ALA A 338 11.73 -16.53 1.48
N ARG A 339 11.95 -15.57 2.38
CA ARG A 339 11.47 -15.61 3.76
C ARG A 339 9.94 -15.74 3.81
N GLU A 340 9.22 -14.99 2.98
CA GLU A 340 7.75 -14.98 3.00
C GLU A 340 7.16 -16.31 2.54
N ILE A 341 7.77 -16.93 1.51
CA ILE A 341 7.40 -18.29 1.08
C ILE A 341 7.70 -19.30 2.19
N GLY A 342 8.89 -19.24 2.79
CA GLY A 342 9.28 -20.16 3.87
C GLY A 342 8.43 -20.02 5.14
N ALA A 343 8.06 -18.79 5.50
CA ALA A 343 7.17 -18.51 6.63
C ALA A 343 5.73 -18.97 6.35
N SER A 344 5.36 -19.18 5.09
CA SER A 344 4.05 -19.69 4.70
C SER A 344 3.99 -21.21 4.65
N LEU A 345 5.10 -21.95 4.79
CA LEU A 345 5.03 -23.42 4.74
C LEU A 345 4.36 -24.02 6.00
N PRO A 346 3.63 -25.14 5.88
CA PRO A 346 3.01 -25.80 7.02
C PRO A 346 4.08 -26.27 8.01
N GLY A 347 3.87 -26.01 9.31
CA GLY A 347 4.83 -26.38 10.36
C GLY A 347 6.11 -25.55 10.39
N SER A 348 6.18 -24.45 9.63
CA SER A 348 7.27 -23.48 9.72
C SER A 348 7.35 -22.90 11.14
N ARG A 349 8.53 -22.95 11.78
CA ARG A 349 8.77 -22.43 13.14
C ARG A 349 8.89 -20.90 13.17
N GLY A 350 8.22 -20.22 12.24
CA GLY A 350 8.40 -18.79 11.97
C GLY A 350 9.58 -18.50 11.05
N PRO A 351 9.68 -17.26 10.55
CA PRO A 351 10.79 -16.85 9.71
C PRO A 351 12.10 -16.99 10.50
N GLY A 352 13.06 -17.76 9.97
CA GLY A 352 14.40 -17.84 10.55
C GLY A 352 15.00 -16.44 10.75
N ASP A 353 15.63 -16.23 11.90
CA ASP A 353 16.30 -14.97 12.24
C ASP A 353 17.37 -14.68 11.18
N ASN A 354 17.18 -13.60 10.42
CA ASN A 354 18.13 -13.15 9.41
C ASN A 354 18.64 -11.76 9.80
N PRO A 355 19.87 -11.63 10.30
CA PRO A 355 20.37 -10.37 10.87
C PRO A 355 20.38 -9.22 9.85
N ILE A 356 20.53 -9.53 8.56
CA ILE A 356 20.49 -8.54 7.48
C ILE A 356 19.07 -7.97 7.34
N LEU A 357 18.06 -8.83 7.34
CA LEU A 357 16.66 -8.39 7.29
C LEU A 357 16.26 -7.68 8.58
N HIS A 358 16.74 -8.11 9.75
CA HIS A 358 16.50 -7.41 11.01
C HIS A 358 17.12 -6.01 11.04
N ALA A 359 18.31 -5.84 10.45
CA ALA A 359 18.94 -4.51 10.34
C ALA A 359 18.16 -3.57 9.40
N ALA A 360 17.53 -4.09 8.35
CA ALA A 360 16.76 -3.31 7.37
C ALA A 360 15.30 -3.07 7.80
N ALA A 361 14.74 -3.92 8.67
CA ALA A 361 13.33 -3.89 9.08
C ALA A 361 12.83 -2.53 9.60
N PRO A 362 13.61 -1.74 10.38
CA PRO A 362 13.15 -0.44 10.87
C PRO A 362 12.78 0.56 9.77
N LEU A 363 13.37 0.45 8.58
CA LEU A 363 13.07 1.32 7.44
C LEU A 363 11.75 0.95 6.75
N ARG A 364 11.19 -0.25 7.04
CA ARG A 364 9.91 -0.75 6.52
C ARG A 364 9.75 -0.62 4.99
N SER A 365 10.87 -0.64 4.26
CA SER A 365 10.92 -0.36 2.82
C SER A 365 11.33 -1.57 1.99
N VAL A 366 11.40 -2.75 2.60
CA VAL A 366 11.56 -4.03 1.92
C VAL A 366 10.69 -5.05 2.67
N ASN A 367 9.51 -5.35 2.11
CA ASN A 367 8.49 -6.11 2.83
C ASN A 367 8.11 -7.42 2.09
N GLY A 368 7.52 -8.34 2.84
CA GLY A 368 6.83 -9.51 2.31
C GLY A 368 5.32 -9.24 2.16
N TYR A 369 4.67 -9.97 1.26
CA TYR A 369 3.24 -9.84 0.97
C TYR A 369 2.60 -11.22 1.00
N GLY A 370 1.36 -11.33 1.47
CA GLY A 370 0.71 -12.64 1.64
C GLY A 370 -0.54 -12.57 2.50
N LEU A 371 -1.42 -11.61 2.18
CA LEU A 371 -2.74 -11.49 2.79
C LEU A 371 -3.59 -12.71 2.47
N PHE A 372 -4.41 -13.13 3.45
CA PHE A 372 -5.35 -14.25 3.31
C PHE A 372 -4.72 -15.57 2.86
N ARG A 373 -3.46 -15.84 3.24
CA ARG A 373 -2.80 -17.12 2.93
C ARG A 373 -3.50 -18.33 3.54
N VAL A 374 -4.13 -18.14 4.70
CA VAL A 374 -5.08 -19.06 5.33
C VAL A 374 -6.42 -18.35 5.33
N MET A 375 -7.44 -19.00 4.77
CA MET A 375 -8.79 -18.46 4.66
C MET A 375 -9.51 -18.59 5.99
N THR A 376 -10.19 -17.52 6.38
CA THR A 376 -11.16 -17.56 7.47
C THR A 376 -12.46 -18.12 6.95
N THR A 377 -12.89 -19.25 7.52
CA THR A 377 -14.18 -19.91 7.20
C THR A 377 -15.30 -19.49 8.14
N GLU A 378 -14.95 -18.79 9.20
CA GLU A 378 -15.85 -18.18 10.18
C GLU A 378 -15.52 -16.70 10.32
N ARG A 379 -16.46 -15.94 10.87
CA ARG A 379 -16.31 -14.51 11.10
C ARG A 379 -16.63 -14.18 12.57
N PRO A 380 -15.70 -14.47 13.49
CA PRO A 380 -15.85 -14.04 14.87
C PRO A 380 -15.90 -12.51 14.92
N GLU A 381 -16.64 -11.97 15.88
CA GLU A 381 -16.83 -10.54 16.02
C GLU A 381 -16.83 -10.11 17.47
N ILE A 382 -16.05 -9.07 17.78
CA ILE A 382 -16.06 -8.47 19.12
C ILE A 382 -17.08 -7.34 19.12
N VAL A 383 -18.09 -7.47 19.98
CA VAL A 383 -19.09 -6.43 20.28
C VAL A 383 -18.67 -5.70 21.54
N ILE A 384 -18.61 -4.37 21.47
CA ILE A 384 -18.23 -3.54 22.61
C ILE A 384 -19.49 -2.93 23.20
N GLU A 385 -19.74 -3.21 24.48
CA GLU A 385 -20.92 -2.71 25.17
C GLU A 385 -20.52 -1.91 26.40
N GLY A 386 -21.20 -0.79 26.63
CA GLY A 386 -21.13 -0.01 27.86
C GLY A 386 -22.35 -0.25 28.75
N SER A 387 -22.21 0.07 30.03
CA SER A 387 -23.32 0.10 30.99
C SER A 387 -23.04 1.09 32.13
N VAL A 388 -24.11 1.67 32.69
CA VAL A 388 -24.04 2.52 33.90
C VAL A 388 -24.31 1.74 35.18
N ASP A 389 -25.04 0.62 35.09
CA ASP A 389 -25.61 -0.13 36.20
C ASP A 389 -25.22 -1.62 36.19
N SER A 390 -24.42 -2.07 35.20
CA SER A 390 -24.06 -3.47 34.91
C SER A 390 -25.21 -4.40 34.54
N VAL A 391 -26.44 -3.88 34.43
CA VAL A 391 -27.66 -4.64 34.07
C VAL A 391 -28.05 -4.35 32.63
N HIS A 392 -28.16 -3.07 32.27
CA HIS A 392 -28.53 -2.64 30.93
C HIS A 392 -27.27 -2.32 30.12
N TRP A 393 -27.03 -3.13 29.09
CA TRP A 393 -25.87 -3.00 28.21
C TRP A 393 -26.29 -2.40 26.87
N ARG A 394 -25.48 -1.47 26.36
CA ARG A 394 -25.71 -0.80 25.07
C ARG A 394 -24.44 -0.86 24.23
N GLU A 395 -24.59 -1.28 22.97
CA GLU A 395 -23.49 -1.44 22.02
C GLU A 395 -22.95 -0.10 21.51
N TYR A 396 -21.62 0.00 21.43
CA TYR A 396 -20.92 1.00 20.66
C TYR A 396 -20.85 0.59 19.19
N GLU A 397 -21.60 1.26 18.33
CA GLU A 397 -21.58 0.95 16.90
C GLU A 397 -20.36 1.53 16.19
N PHE A 398 -19.76 0.74 15.31
CA PHE A 398 -18.63 1.13 14.47
C PHE A 398 -19.10 1.74 13.13
N ARG A 399 -18.28 2.63 12.55
CA ARG A 399 -18.65 3.36 11.33
C ARG A 399 -18.72 2.47 10.10
N TRP A 400 -17.84 1.49 9.98
CA TRP A 400 -17.65 0.72 8.74
C TRP A 400 -17.60 -0.78 8.97
N LYS A 401 -17.12 -1.22 10.13
CA LYS A 401 -17.17 -2.62 10.55
C LYS A 401 -18.61 -3.15 10.49
N PRO A 402 -18.82 -4.37 9.96
CA PRO A 402 -20.12 -5.03 10.10
C PRO A 402 -20.56 -5.15 11.55
N GLY A 403 -21.82 -4.81 11.79
CA GLY A 403 -22.50 -4.86 13.09
C GLY A 403 -23.89 -5.46 12.89
N GLY A 404 -24.94 -4.71 13.21
CA GLY A 404 -26.33 -5.15 13.07
C GLY A 404 -26.66 -5.80 11.72
N VAL A 405 -27.30 -6.98 11.76
CA VAL A 405 -27.61 -7.81 10.58
C VAL A 405 -28.57 -7.17 9.57
N THR A 406 -29.28 -6.12 9.98
CA THR A 406 -30.18 -5.33 9.12
C THR A 406 -29.47 -4.19 8.41
N ARG A 407 -28.22 -3.89 8.79
CA ARG A 407 -27.43 -2.79 8.22
C ARG A 407 -26.67 -3.27 6.99
N ARG A 408 -26.94 -2.63 5.86
CA ARG A 408 -26.19 -2.86 4.62
C ARG A 408 -24.73 -2.37 4.78
N PRO A 409 -23.71 -3.17 4.40
CA PRO A 409 -22.31 -2.73 4.44
C PRO A 409 -22.00 -1.58 3.47
N GLY A 410 -21.03 -0.73 3.84
CA GLY A 410 -20.62 0.43 3.06
C GLY A 410 -19.47 0.17 2.08
N PHE A 411 -19.32 1.04 1.09
CA PHE A 411 -18.12 1.13 0.24
C PHE A 411 -17.27 2.30 0.75
N VAL A 412 -16.16 2.02 1.43
CA VAL A 412 -15.33 3.01 2.14
C VAL A 412 -14.00 3.28 1.44
N ALA A 413 -13.51 2.34 0.63
CA ALA A 413 -12.30 2.57 -0.15
C ALA A 413 -12.48 3.84 -1.03
N PRO A 414 -11.47 4.74 -1.10
CA PRO A 414 -10.08 4.47 -0.74
C PRO A 414 -9.69 4.92 0.68
N HIS A 415 -10.63 5.33 1.52
CA HIS A 415 -10.38 5.56 2.95
C HIS A 415 -10.08 4.24 3.66
N GLN A 416 -9.09 4.23 4.55
CA GLN A 416 -8.73 3.09 5.39
C GLN A 416 -9.18 3.37 6.84
N PRO A 417 -10.34 2.89 7.29
CA PRO A 417 -10.77 3.02 8.68
C PRO A 417 -9.99 2.04 9.55
N ARG A 418 -8.93 2.53 10.20
CA ARG A 418 -7.90 1.68 10.82
C ARG A 418 -8.43 0.96 12.05
N LEU A 419 -9.28 1.61 12.86
CA LEU A 419 -9.90 0.98 14.02
C LEU A 419 -10.83 -0.16 13.61
N ASP A 420 -11.78 0.11 12.71
CA ASP A 420 -12.74 -0.88 12.19
C ASP A 420 -12.03 -2.09 11.58
N TRP A 421 -10.94 -1.85 10.84
CA TRP A 421 -10.14 -2.92 10.25
C TRP A 421 -9.40 -3.76 11.31
N GLN A 422 -8.89 -3.13 12.37
CA GLN A 422 -8.21 -3.84 13.46
C GLN A 422 -9.12 -4.73 14.29
N MET A 423 -10.42 -4.39 14.40
CA MET A 423 -11.38 -5.25 15.08
C MET A 423 -11.46 -6.65 14.46
N TRP A 424 -11.32 -6.76 13.12
CA TRP A 424 -11.30 -8.06 12.45
C TRP A 424 -10.10 -8.92 12.89
N PHE A 425 -8.91 -8.33 12.97
CA PHE A 425 -7.72 -9.05 13.44
C PHE A 425 -7.84 -9.42 14.92
N ALA A 426 -8.36 -8.51 15.76
CA ALA A 426 -8.53 -8.79 17.18
C ALA A 426 -9.58 -9.88 17.44
N ALA A 427 -10.60 -10.03 16.59
CA ALA A 427 -11.56 -11.13 16.73
C ALA A 427 -10.95 -12.50 16.39
N LEU A 428 -9.96 -12.54 15.48
CA LEU A 428 -9.25 -13.76 15.11
C LEU A 428 -8.12 -14.13 16.10
N ASP A 429 -7.50 -13.13 16.72
CA ASP A 429 -6.46 -13.27 17.74
C ASP A 429 -6.71 -12.29 18.90
N PRO A 430 -7.61 -12.64 19.84
CA PRO A 430 -7.94 -11.77 20.98
C PRO A 430 -6.75 -11.46 21.89
N GLU A 431 -5.82 -12.41 22.05
CA GLU A 431 -4.61 -12.22 22.86
C GLU A 431 -3.69 -11.19 22.23
N GLY A 432 -3.42 -11.31 20.92
CA GLY A 432 -2.64 -10.32 20.17
C GLY A 432 -3.30 -8.92 20.13
N GLY A 433 -4.64 -8.87 20.18
CA GLY A 433 -5.40 -7.61 20.23
C GLY A 433 -5.42 -6.93 21.61
N GLY A 434 -5.17 -7.66 22.69
CA GLY A 434 -5.33 -7.20 24.07
C GLY A 434 -4.73 -5.82 24.40
N PRO A 435 -3.46 -5.53 24.04
CA PRO A 435 -2.81 -4.27 24.41
C PRO A 435 -3.52 -3.01 23.89
N TRP A 436 -4.02 -3.04 22.65
CA TRP A 436 -4.69 -1.87 22.07
C TRP A 436 -6.19 -1.85 22.41
N LEU A 437 -6.82 -3.02 22.56
CA LEU A 437 -8.20 -3.13 23.07
C LEU A 437 -8.33 -2.56 24.48
N ALA A 438 -7.34 -2.78 25.35
CA ALA A 438 -7.31 -2.17 26.68
C ALA A 438 -7.25 -0.63 26.63
N GLY A 439 -6.48 -0.08 25.67
CA GLY A 439 -6.45 1.36 25.41
C GLY A 439 -7.80 1.89 24.93
N LEU A 440 -8.48 1.15 24.05
CA LEU A 440 -9.82 1.48 23.56
C LEU A 440 -10.83 1.49 24.71
N VAL A 441 -10.91 0.39 25.49
CA VAL A 441 -11.81 0.26 26.65
C VAL A 441 -11.60 1.39 27.65
N ARG A 442 -10.34 1.72 27.97
CA ARG A 442 -10.02 2.88 28.83
C ARG A 442 -10.55 4.18 28.25
N GLY A 443 -10.35 4.42 26.96
CA GLY A 443 -10.86 5.60 26.27
C GLY A 443 -12.39 5.73 26.33
N LEU A 444 -13.11 4.61 26.28
CA LEU A 444 -14.58 4.57 26.41
C LEU A 444 -15.03 4.83 27.86
N LEU A 445 -14.41 4.19 28.84
CA LEU A 445 -14.70 4.39 30.27
C LEU A 445 -14.45 5.84 30.72
N GLU A 446 -13.45 6.49 30.13
CA GLU A 446 -13.14 7.90 30.41
C GLU A 446 -13.93 8.87 29.52
N GLY A 447 -14.72 8.38 28.56
CA GLY A 447 -15.49 9.23 27.64
C GLY A 447 -14.63 10.14 26.76
N ARG A 448 -13.42 9.70 26.37
CA ARG A 448 -12.47 10.55 25.64
C ARG A 448 -13.02 10.91 24.25
N PRO A 449 -13.22 12.21 23.93
CA PRO A 449 -13.80 12.61 22.64
C PRO A 449 -12.99 12.13 21.43
N ALA A 450 -11.66 12.10 21.53
CA ALA A 450 -10.78 11.62 20.47
C ALA A 450 -11.05 10.14 20.13
N VAL A 451 -11.25 9.29 21.13
CA VAL A 451 -11.55 7.85 20.94
C VAL A 451 -12.99 7.67 20.46
N LEU A 452 -13.96 8.35 21.07
CA LEU A 452 -15.37 8.28 20.69
C LEU A 452 -15.60 8.74 19.24
N SER A 453 -14.80 9.69 18.74
CA SER A 453 -14.88 10.15 17.35
C SER A 453 -14.57 9.08 16.30
N LEU A 454 -13.83 8.03 16.68
CA LEU A 454 -13.54 6.89 15.79
C LEU A 454 -14.76 5.99 15.58
N LEU A 455 -15.70 6.01 16.53
CA LEU A 455 -16.92 5.18 16.49
C LEU A 455 -18.03 5.86 15.68
N GLY A 456 -19.03 5.07 15.30
CA GLY A 456 -20.20 5.52 14.55
C GLY A 456 -21.28 6.11 15.46
N ALA A 457 -21.61 5.43 16.55
CA ALA A 457 -22.58 5.89 17.52
C ALA A 457 -22.06 5.71 18.96
N ASN A 458 -22.28 6.73 19.80
CA ASN A 458 -22.05 6.68 21.23
C ASN A 458 -23.40 6.53 21.96
N PRO A 459 -23.71 5.37 22.57
CA PRO A 459 -24.95 5.16 23.32
C PRO A 459 -25.00 5.92 24.67
N PHE A 460 -23.91 6.59 25.07
CA PHE A 460 -23.79 7.32 26.33
C PHE A 460 -23.41 8.80 26.09
N PRO A 461 -24.32 9.64 25.54
CA PRO A 461 -24.02 11.04 25.24
C PRO A 461 -23.91 11.94 26.48
N ASP A 462 -24.64 11.62 27.55
CA ASP A 462 -24.77 12.47 28.74
C ASP A 462 -23.72 12.19 29.83
N GLY A 463 -22.91 11.14 29.67
CA GLY A 463 -21.87 10.77 30.63
C GLY A 463 -21.27 9.40 30.31
N ALA A 464 -19.98 9.22 30.57
CA ALA A 464 -19.27 7.97 30.26
C ALA A 464 -19.86 6.77 31.04
N PRO A 465 -19.83 5.55 30.45
CA PRO A 465 -20.30 4.36 31.14
C PRO A 465 -19.40 4.02 32.33
N ARG A 466 -19.96 3.35 33.34
CA ARG A 466 -19.21 2.84 34.51
C ARG A 466 -18.54 1.50 34.21
N TYR A 467 -19.13 0.73 33.30
CA TYR A 467 -18.68 -0.59 32.91
C TYR A 467 -18.58 -0.68 31.39
N VAL A 468 -17.54 -1.35 30.90
CA VAL A 468 -17.40 -1.70 29.49
C VAL A 468 -17.02 -3.17 29.42
N ARG A 469 -17.63 -3.91 28.51
CA ARG A 469 -17.29 -5.32 28.25
C ARG A 469 -17.06 -5.56 26.76
N LEU A 470 -16.26 -6.57 26.48
CA LEU A 470 -16.06 -7.14 25.16
C LEU A 470 -16.83 -8.46 25.11
N ALA A 471 -17.86 -8.53 24.28
CA ALA A 471 -18.60 -9.77 24.01
C ALA A 471 -18.06 -10.40 22.72
N TYR A 472 -17.82 -11.71 22.77
CA TYR A 472 -17.23 -12.51 21.69
C TYR A 472 -18.26 -13.42 21.02
#